data_AF-X1GIK0-F1
#
_entry.id   AF-X1GIK0-F1
#
_cell.length_a   1.000
_cell.length_b   1.000
_cell.length_c   1.000
_cell.angle_alpha   90.00
_cell.angle_beta   90.00
_cell.angle_gamma   90.00
#
_symmetry.space_group_name_H-M   'P 1'
#
loop_
_entity.id
_entity.type
_entity.pdbx_description
1 polymer ?
#
loop_
_entity_poly.entity_id
_entity_poly.type
_entity_poly.pdbx_seq_one_letter_code
_entity_poly.pdbx_strand_id
1 'polypeptide(L)'
;NTIMFGSDFHRGQKIVVQIKQLNIFEDQLPVCSTIIHFPGQTVILERDANFVRVSRKLPKADRDRLFELGKKLLPRDHGLIMRTSASASSSEAIQADIDHLVQGAEELDLLISGSSYGPGILQPGQTVAHTLFPKNAKDILTNIRNEIIPTIPLYHWFMSYSPELKITTMFAEKVSSEVNGEKLSQILKQIILEKDFSDNTLIRLQEYRLTSPPQERVLGQLNIKDDILTMKRSFRSSRGVHYGLSSDIQQGDTSIVITKEGSWTIHSKISRNKKIIGELVKVVTPIELFEG
;
A
#
# COMPACT_ATOMS: atom_id res chain seq x y z
N ASN A 1 14.41 8.82 -12.69
CA ASN A 1 15.23 8.51 -11.49
C ASN A 1 14.62 7.32 -10.80
N THR A 2 15.41 6.37 -10.33
CA THR A 2 14.95 5.09 -9.77
C THR A 2 15.94 4.69 -8.69
N ILE A 3 15.48 4.01 -7.63
CA ILE A 3 16.36 3.51 -6.58
C ILE A 3 16.73 2.05 -6.91
N MET A 4 18.03 1.75 -6.92
CA MET A 4 18.59 0.42 -7.12
C MET A 4 19.54 0.10 -5.95
N PHE A 5 19.44 -1.10 -5.38
CA PHE A 5 20.24 -1.51 -4.23
C PHE A 5 21.34 -2.51 -4.66
N GLY A 6 22.57 -2.31 -4.19
CA GLY A 6 23.62 -3.34 -4.16
C GLY A 6 24.39 -3.60 -5.44
N SER A 7 24.79 -2.59 -6.21
CA SER A 7 25.71 -2.79 -7.34
C SER A 7 26.48 -1.52 -7.73
N ASP A 8 27.72 -1.70 -8.21
CA ASP A 8 28.56 -0.63 -8.74
C ASP A 8 28.17 -0.30 -10.18
N PHE A 9 27.55 0.85 -10.39
CA PHE A 9 27.18 1.34 -11.72
C PHE A 9 27.92 2.64 -12.02
N HIS A 10 28.26 2.84 -13.29
CA HIS A 10 28.79 4.12 -13.77
C HIS A 10 27.76 4.88 -14.60
N ARG A 11 27.86 6.21 -14.60
CA ARG A 11 26.98 7.07 -15.38
C ARG A 11 27.09 6.74 -16.87
N GLY A 12 25.97 6.50 -17.53
CA GLY A 12 25.91 6.13 -18.95
C GLY A 12 25.93 4.62 -19.21
N GLN A 13 26.13 3.80 -18.18
CA GLN A 13 26.02 2.34 -18.29
C GLN A 13 24.60 1.94 -18.70
N LYS A 14 24.49 1.12 -19.75
CA LYS A 14 23.23 0.48 -20.13
C LYS A 14 22.96 -0.71 -19.22
N ILE A 15 21.78 -0.76 -18.63
CA ILE A 15 21.35 -1.82 -17.72
C ILE A 15 19.91 -2.20 -18.00
N VAL A 16 19.61 -3.48 -17.84
CA VAL A 16 18.24 -4.00 -17.87
C VAL A 16 17.74 -4.06 -16.44
N VAL A 17 16.54 -3.55 -16.21
CA VAL A 17 15.94 -3.50 -14.88
C VAL A 17 14.49 -3.93 -14.94
N GLN A 18 14.04 -4.64 -13.91
CA GLN A 18 12.64 -4.97 -13.69
C GLN A 18 12.07 -4.09 -12.58
N ILE A 19 10.92 -3.47 -12.85
CA ILE A 19 10.14 -2.77 -11.83
C ILE A 19 9.55 -3.82 -10.88
N LYS A 20 9.96 -3.79 -9.61
CA LYS A 20 9.44 -4.69 -8.57
C LYS A 20 8.25 -4.10 -7.85
N GLN A 21 8.23 -2.78 -7.68
CA GLN A 21 7.15 -2.07 -7.02
C GLN A 21 6.88 -0.76 -7.75
N LEU A 22 5.63 -0.61 -8.18
CA LEU A 22 5.07 0.67 -8.59
C LEU A 22 4.62 1.39 -7.32
N ASN A 23 5.02 2.65 -7.18
CA ASN A 23 4.52 3.50 -6.12
C ASN A 23 3.33 4.30 -6.64
N ILE A 24 2.31 4.44 -5.79
CA ILE A 24 1.08 5.16 -6.15
C ILE A 24 1.19 6.66 -5.89
N PHE A 25 2.15 7.11 -5.08
CA PHE A 25 2.38 8.51 -4.73
C PHE A 25 3.30 9.18 -5.75
N GLU A 26 3.00 10.43 -6.12
CA GLU A 26 3.72 11.20 -7.16
C GLU A 26 5.21 11.44 -6.85
N ASP A 27 5.56 11.52 -5.58
CA ASP A 27 6.91 11.82 -5.09
C ASP A 27 7.81 10.58 -4.96
N GLN A 28 7.24 9.38 -5.16
CA GLN A 28 7.96 8.13 -4.97
C GLN A 28 8.35 7.50 -6.31
N LEU A 29 9.65 7.30 -6.47
CA LEU A 29 10.21 6.63 -7.64
C LEU A 29 9.94 5.12 -7.57
N PRO A 30 9.72 4.42 -8.69
CA PRO A 30 9.57 2.98 -8.67
C PRO A 30 10.81 2.29 -8.11
N VAL A 31 10.61 1.15 -7.45
CA VAL A 31 11.72 0.30 -7.00
C VAL A 31 12.04 -0.68 -8.10
N CYS A 32 13.29 -0.65 -8.57
CA CYS A 32 13.76 -1.54 -9.61
C CYS A 32 14.86 -2.46 -9.10
N SER A 33 15.04 -3.56 -9.83
CA SER A 33 16.09 -4.54 -9.58
C SER A 33 16.69 -5.00 -10.90
N THR A 34 17.99 -5.26 -10.90
CA THR A 34 18.69 -5.95 -12.00
C THR A 34 18.38 -7.44 -12.04
N ILE A 35 17.83 -8.00 -10.96
CA ILE A 35 17.38 -9.38 -10.92
C ILE A 35 16.04 -9.47 -11.65
N ILE A 36 16.04 -10.12 -12.81
CA ILE A 36 14.87 -10.26 -13.68
C ILE A 36 14.16 -11.58 -13.35
N HIS A 37 12.89 -11.48 -12.95
CA HIS A 37 12.02 -12.63 -12.70
C HIS A 37 10.95 -12.77 -13.79
N PHE A 38 10.64 -14.01 -14.15
CA PHE A 38 9.51 -14.38 -14.98
C PHE A 38 8.53 -15.19 -14.11
N PRO A 39 7.43 -14.58 -13.63
CA PRO A 39 6.48 -15.27 -12.77
C PRO A 39 5.52 -16.14 -13.60
N GLY A 40 5.63 -17.47 -13.47
CA GLY A 40 4.68 -18.45 -14.01
C GLY A 40 3.62 -18.84 -13.00
N GLN A 41 2.76 -19.79 -13.36
CA GLN A 41 1.66 -20.23 -12.48
C GLN A 41 2.15 -21.02 -11.27
N THR A 42 3.14 -21.88 -11.46
CA THR A 42 3.68 -22.85 -10.50
C THR A 42 5.09 -22.50 -10.05
N VAL A 43 5.87 -21.82 -10.89
CA VAL A 43 7.25 -21.43 -10.59
C VAL A 43 7.49 -19.96 -10.90
N ILE A 44 8.60 -19.43 -10.39
CA ILE A 44 9.18 -18.17 -10.85
C ILE A 44 10.57 -18.51 -11.37
N LEU A 45 10.85 -18.16 -12.62
CA LEU A 45 12.17 -18.27 -13.23
C LEU A 45 12.96 -16.99 -12.93
N GLU A 46 14.19 -17.12 -12.48
CA GLU A 46 15.15 -16.02 -12.31
C GLU A 46 16.25 -16.16 -13.38
N ARG A 47 16.55 -15.06 -14.08
CA ARG A 47 17.63 -15.02 -15.09
C ARG A 47 18.99 -14.85 -14.42
N ASP A 48 20.04 -15.37 -15.05
CA ASP A 48 21.44 -15.24 -14.60
C ASP A 48 21.68 -15.79 -13.18
N ALA A 49 21.04 -16.93 -12.87
CA ALA A 49 21.07 -17.55 -11.56
C ALA A 49 21.33 -19.06 -11.67
N ASN A 50 21.64 -19.71 -10.55
CA ASN A 50 21.79 -21.16 -10.50
C ASN A 50 21.39 -21.69 -9.12
N PHE A 51 20.10 -21.72 -8.86
CA PHE A 51 19.56 -22.24 -7.61
C PHE A 51 18.14 -22.78 -7.77
N VAL A 52 17.73 -23.58 -6.80
CA VAL A 52 16.32 -23.92 -6.57
C VAL A 52 15.93 -23.45 -5.18
N ARG A 53 14.80 -22.76 -5.08
CA ARG A 53 14.19 -22.35 -3.81
C ARG A 53 12.74 -22.80 -3.79
N VAL A 54 12.20 -23.04 -2.60
CA VAL A 54 10.80 -23.43 -2.43
C VAL A 54 10.13 -22.49 -1.44
N SER A 55 8.87 -22.16 -1.70
CA SER A 55 8.06 -21.32 -0.80
C SER A 55 8.08 -21.83 0.63
N ARG A 56 8.42 -20.94 1.57
CA ARG A 56 8.42 -21.23 3.01
C ARG A 56 7.02 -21.51 3.58
N LYS A 57 5.96 -21.14 2.84
CA LYS A 57 4.55 -21.37 3.23
C LYS A 57 4.12 -22.84 3.10
N LEU A 58 4.91 -23.68 2.42
CA LEU A 58 4.60 -25.10 2.25
C LEU A 58 5.09 -25.94 3.44
N PRO A 59 4.40 -27.05 3.79
CA PRO A 59 4.88 -28.05 4.75
C PRO A 59 6.24 -28.64 4.34
N LYS A 60 7.00 -29.16 5.31
CA LYS A 60 8.36 -29.68 5.08
C LYS A 60 8.40 -30.77 3.99
N ALA A 61 7.47 -31.72 4.02
CA ALA A 61 7.41 -32.82 3.05
C ALA A 61 7.26 -32.31 1.60
N ASP A 62 6.37 -31.33 1.38
CA ASP A 62 6.19 -30.71 0.06
C ASP A 62 7.42 -29.92 -0.37
N ARG A 63 8.09 -29.24 0.56
CA ARG A 63 9.31 -28.50 0.25
C ARG A 63 10.42 -29.43 -0.23
N ASP A 64 10.63 -30.54 0.48
CA ASP A 64 11.69 -31.49 0.14
C ASP A 64 11.39 -32.14 -1.24
N ARG A 65 10.14 -32.55 -1.49
CA ARG A 65 9.70 -33.08 -2.79
C ARG A 65 9.90 -32.08 -3.93
N LEU A 66 9.43 -30.84 -3.77
CA LEU A 66 9.51 -29.81 -4.81
C LEU A 66 10.93 -29.32 -5.03
N PHE A 67 11.79 -29.35 -4.01
CA PHE A 67 13.20 -29.01 -4.16
C PHE A 67 13.92 -30.04 -5.03
N GLU A 68 13.70 -31.33 -4.78
CA GLU A 68 14.26 -32.41 -5.61
C GLU A 68 13.69 -32.41 -7.03
N LEU A 69 12.39 -32.12 -7.19
CA LEU A 69 11.81 -31.92 -8.51
C LEU A 69 12.43 -30.72 -9.23
N GLY A 70 12.51 -29.57 -8.56
CA GLY A 70 13.07 -28.34 -9.13
C GLY A 70 14.52 -28.51 -9.56
N LYS A 71 15.34 -29.29 -8.84
CA LYS A 71 16.71 -29.62 -9.28
C LYS A 71 16.74 -30.37 -10.61
N LYS A 72 15.79 -31.28 -10.83
CA LYS A 72 15.70 -32.07 -12.06
C LYS A 72 15.23 -31.23 -13.24
N LEU A 73 14.33 -30.27 -13.00
CA LEU A 73 13.75 -29.42 -14.03
C LEU A 73 14.51 -28.09 -14.22
N LEU A 74 15.61 -27.86 -13.49
CA LEU A 74 16.36 -26.60 -13.49
C LEU A 74 16.97 -26.33 -14.88
N PRO A 75 16.55 -25.27 -15.59
CA PRO A 75 17.20 -24.87 -16.82
C PRO A 75 18.62 -24.34 -16.54
N ARG A 76 19.50 -24.42 -17.54
CA ARG A 76 20.86 -23.84 -17.42
C ARG A 76 20.79 -22.33 -17.25
N ASP A 77 21.71 -21.78 -16.46
CA ASP A 77 21.86 -20.33 -16.22
C ASP A 77 20.60 -19.63 -15.67
N HIS A 78 19.69 -20.42 -15.08
CA HIS A 78 18.48 -19.94 -14.44
C HIS A 78 18.34 -20.40 -12.98
N GLY A 79 17.61 -19.60 -12.21
CA GLY A 79 17.10 -19.96 -10.89
C GLY A 79 15.62 -20.33 -10.95
N LEU A 80 15.19 -21.28 -10.12
CA LEU A 80 13.78 -21.63 -9.94
C LEU A 80 13.32 -21.34 -8.52
N ILE A 81 12.17 -20.68 -8.39
CA ILE A 81 11.46 -20.52 -7.12
C ILE A 81 10.11 -21.22 -7.23
N MET A 82 9.98 -22.37 -6.57
CA MET A 82 8.74 -23.17 -6.56
C MET A 82 7.66 -22.46 -5.71
N ARG A 83 6.53 -22.09 -6.34
CA ARG A 83 5.41 -21.41 -5.68
C ARG A 83 4.58 -22.39 -4.86
N THR A 84 3.70 -21.87 -4.00
CA THR A 84 2.73 -22.70 -3.25
C THR A 84 1.80 -23.50 -4.16
N SER A 85 1.45 -22.97 -5.33
CA SER A 85 0.61 -23.65 -6.33
C SER A 85 1.26 -24.93 -6.89
N ALA A 86 2.59 -25.00 -6.92
CA ALA A 86 3.30 -26.17 -7.45
C ALA A 86 3.04 -27.46 -6.67
N SER A 87 2.65 -27.39 -5.39
CA SER A 87 2.38 -28.61 -4.61
C SER A 87 1.19 -29.39 -5.17
N ALA A 88 0.22 -28.71 -5.79
CA ALA A 88 -0.98 -29.29 -6.38
C ALA A 88 -0.87 -29.57 -7.89
N SER A 89 0.27 -29.23 -8.52
CA SER A 89 0.48 -29.40 -9.96
C SER A 89 1.23 -30.70 -10.28
N SER A 90 0.97 -31.26 -11.47
CA SER A 90 1.73 -32.40 -11.97
C SER A 90 3.14 -31.97 -12.41
N SER A 91 4.06 -32.93 -12.55
CA SER A 91 5.42 -32.65 -13.01
C SER A 91 5.43 -32.06 -14.41
N GLU A 92 4.53 -32.52 -15.28
CA GLU A 92 4.40 -32.10 -16.67
C GLU A 92 3.88 -30.66 -16.74
N ALA A 93 2.92 -30.29 -15.89
CA ALA A 93 2.41 -28.93 -15.81
C ALA A 93 3.50 -27.95 -15.33
N ILE A 94 4.33 -28.37 -14.38
CA ILE A 94 5.46 -27.57 -13.90
C ILE A 94 6.51 -27.41 -15.01
N GLN A 95 6.85 -28.48 -15.73
CA GLN A 95 7.79 -28.41 -16.85
C GLN A 95 7.27 -27.48 -17.95
N ALA A 96 5.99 -27.59 -18.33
CA ALA A 96 5.39 -26.73 -19.34
C ALA A 96 5.41 -25.25 -18.93
N ASP A 97 5.18 -24.95 -17.64
CA ASP A 97 5.30 -23.59 -17.09
C ASP A 97 6.75 -23.11 -17.16
N ILE A 98 7.75 -23.95 -16.81
CA ILE A 98 9.18 -23.63 -16.94
C ILE A 98 9.54 -23.33 -18.40
N ASP A 99 9.15 -24.19 -19.34
CA ASP A 99 9.48 -24.05 -20.76
C ASP A 99 8.93 -22.73 -21.33
N HIS A 100 7.68 -22.39 -20.98
CA HIS A 100 7.07 -21.12 -21.37
C HIS A 100 7.83 -19.90 -20.79
N LEU A 101 8.31 -19.97 -19.55
CA LEU A 101 9.10 -18.89 -18.95
C LEU A 101 10.49 -18.77 -19.55
N VAL A 102 11.13 -19.88 -19.91
CA VAL A 102 12.42 -19.90 -20.61
C VAL A 102 12.28 -19.23 -21.97
N GLN A 103 11.23 -19.55 -22.73
CA GLN A 103 10.95 -18.86 -23.99
C GLN A 103 10.80 -17.34 -23.79
N GLY A 104 10.09 -16.91 -22.74
CA GLY A 104 9.95 -15.49 -22.41
C GLY A 104 11.28 -14.82 -22.04
N ALA A 105 12.23 -15.56 -21.45
CA ALA A 105 13.58 -15.08 -21.17
C ALA A 105 14.44 -14.97 -22.44
N GLU A 106 14.35 -15.95 -23.35
CA GLU A 106 15.03 -15.90 -24.64
C GLU A 106 14.52 -14.74 -25.52
N GLU A 107 13.20 -14.50 -25.52
CA GLU A 107 12.61 -13.33 -26.19
C GLU A 107 13.14 -12.01 -25.62
N LEU A 108 13.32 -11.92 -24.29
CA LEU A 108 13.93 -10.75 -23.67
C LEU A 108 15.38 -10.55 -24.13
N ASP A 109 16.17 -11.63 -24.22
CA ASP A 109 17.56 -11.56 -24.67
C ASP A 109 17.69 -11.02 -26.11
N LEU A 110 16.78 -11.45 -27.00
CA LEU A 110 16.70 -10.92 -28.36
C LEU A 110 16.38 -9.42 -28.35
N LEU A 111 15.41 -8.98 -27.53
CA LEU A 111 15.06 -7.56 -27.39
C LEU A 111 16.21 -6.73 -26.82
N ILE A 112 16.95 -7.25 -25.85
CA ILE A 112 18.14 -6.60 -25.29
C ILE A 112 19.18 -6.41 -26.39
N SER A 113 19.49 -7.47 -27.16
CA SER A 113 20.50 -7.44 -28.22
C SER A 113 20.15 -6.46 -29.35
N GLY A 114 18.86 -6.36 -29.71
CA GLY A 114 18.36 -5.41 -30.71
C GLY A 114 18.23 -3.96 -30.20
N SER A 115 18.22 -3.75 -28.88
CA SER A 115 18.02 -2.43 -28.28
C SER A 115 19.25 -1.52 -28.44
N SER A 116 19.25 -0.72 -29.51
CA SER A 116 20.39 0.13 -29.86
C SER A 116 20.30 1.54 -29.25
N TYR A 117 19.09 2.06 -29.02
CA TYR A 117 18.87 3.48 -28.69
C TYR A 117 18.07 3.71 -27.41
N GLY A 118 18.72 4.33 -26.42
CA GLY A 118 18.08 5.00 -25.28
C GLY A 118 17.31 4.10 -24.30
N PRO A 119 16.71 4.70 -23.27
CA PRO A 119 15.81 3.99 -22.36
C PRO A 119 14.51 3.60 -23.09
N GLY A 120 14.09 2.36 -22.94
CA GLY A 120 12.87 1.85 -23.57
C GLY A 120 12.27 0.69 -22.78
N ILE A 121 10.98 0.42 -23.03
CA ILE A 121 10.30 -0.75 -22.48
C ILE A 121 10.65 -1.94 -23.38
N LEU A 122 11.31 -2.96 -22.81
CA LEU A 122 11.60 -4.21 -23.52
C LEU A 122 10.37 -5.12 -23.52
N GLN A 123 9.82 -5.37 -22.34
CA GLN A 123 8.59 -6.16 -22.17
C GLN A 123 7.57 -5.36 -21.34
N PRO A 124 6.27 -5.45 -21.67
CA PRO A 124 5.24 -4.86 -20.83
C PRO A 124 5.20 -5.57 -19.47
N GLY A 125 5.00 -4.79 -18.42
CA GLY A 125 4.79 -5.32 -17.07
C GLY A 125 3.38 -5.87 -16.88
N GLN A 126 3.07 -6.26 -15.64
CA GLN A 126 1.73 -6.66 -15.24
C GLN A 126 0.85 -5.44 -14.96
N THR A 127 -0.45 -5.57 -15.20
CA THR A 127 -1.44 -4.59 -14.74
C THR A 127 -1.55 -4.66 -13.22
N VAL A 128 -1.22 -3.56 -12.55
CA VAL A 128 -1.35 -3.45 -11.09
C VAL A 128 -2.60 -2.64 -10.78
N ALA A 129 -3.46 -3.18 -9.92
CA ALA A 129 -4.60 -2.47 -9.35
C ALA A 129 -4.38 -2.29 -7.85
N HIS A 130 -4.56 -1.06 -7.37
CA HIS A 130 -4.54 -0.74 -5.94
C HIS A 130 -5.98 -0.65 -5.43
N THR A 131 -6.30 -1.48 -4.43
CA THR A 131 -7.61 -1.48 -3.80
C THR A 131 -7.50 -0.91 -2.40
N LEU A 132 -8.23 0.16 -2.13
CA LEU A 132 -8.38 0.71 -0.78
C LEU A 132 -9.59 0.06 -0.11
N PHE A 133 -9.40 -0.51 1.08
CA PHE A 133 -10.48 -0.98 1.94
C PHE A 133 -10.81 0.10 2.97
N PRO A 134 -11.88 0.89 2.78
CA PRO A 134 -12.31 1.88 3.77
C PRO A 134 -12.93 1.19 4.99
N LYS A 135 -13.11 1.94 6.08
CA LYS A 135 -13.78 1.49 7.31
C LYS A 135 -14.96 0.54 7.08
N ASN A 136 -15.96 0.91 6.28
CA ASN A 136 -17.15 0.07 6.05
C ASN A 136 -16.78 -1.32 5.47
N ALA A 137 -15.77 -1.40 4.60
CA ALA A 137 -15.31 -2.67 4.08
C ALA A 137 -14.59 -3.50 5.16
N LYS A 138 -13.82 -2.86 6.04
CA LYS A 138 -13.18 -3.51 7.20
C LYS A 138 -14.20 -4.05 8.19
N ASP A 139 -15.30 -3.33 8.42
CA ASP A 139 -16.40 -3.78 9.27
C ASP A 139 -17.08 -5.03 8.66
N ILE A 140 -17.35 -5.02 7.36
CA ILE A 140 -17.88 -6.20 6.64
C ILE A 140 -16.91 -7.39 6.74
N LEU A 141 -15.61 -7.19 6.51
CA LEU A 141 -14.61 -8.25 6.65
C LEU A 141 -14.54 -8.81 8.07
N THR A 142 -14.74 -7.96 9.07
CA THR A 142 -14.80 -8.37 10.49
C THR A 142 -16.00 -9.27 10.73
N ASN A 143 -17.17 -8.90 10.21
CA ASN A 143 -18.38 -9.71 10.32
C ASN A 143 -18.24 -11.05 9.62
N ILE A 144 -17.71 -11.08 8.39
CA ILE A 144 -17.47 -12.32 7.64
C ILE A 144 -16.54 -13.25 8.42
N ARG A 145 -15.45 -12.72 9.01
CA ARG A 145 -14.55 -13.53 9.84
C ARG A 145 -15.26 -14.07 11.07
N ASN A 146 -16.11 -13.25 11.70
CA ASN A 146 -16.86 -13.62 12.89
C ASN A 146 -17.83 -14.79 12.69
N GLU A 147 -18.30 -15.02 11.47
CA GLU A 147 -19.13 -16.20 11.14
C GLU A 147 -18.36 -17.53 11.27
N ILE A 148 -17.04 -17.50 11.12
CA ILE A 148 -16.17 -18.69 11.11
C ILE A 148 -15.38 -18.81 12.41
N ILE A 149 -14.84 -17.69 12.90
CA ILE A 149 -13.98 -17.62 14.07
C ILE A 149 -14.48 -16.44 14.92
N PRO A 150 -14.79 -16.63 16.22
CA PRO A 150 -15.17 -15.53 17.09
C PRO A 150 -14.17 -14.37 16.99
N THR A 151 -14.66 -13.21 16.57
CA THR A 151 -13.86 -12.03 16.21
C THR A 151 -14.40 -10.81 16.93
N ILE A 152 -13.52 -10.02 17.55
CA ILE A 152 -13.93 -8.77 18.19
C ILE A 152 -14.40 -7.72 17.18
N PRO A 153 -15.36 -6.86 17.55
CA PRO A 153 -15.69 -5.68 16.76
C PRO A 153 -14.43 -4.86 16.44
N LEU A 154 -14.39 -4.22 15.26
CA LEU A 154 -13.25 -3.42 14.79
C LEU A 154 -11.92 -4.17 14.58
N TYR A 155 -11.91 -5.51 14.59
CA TYR A 155 -10.68 -6.31 14.39
C TYR A 155 -9.84 -5.84 13.19
N HIS A 156 -10.46 -5.72 12.01
CA HIS A 156 -9.72 -5.31 10.81
C HIS A 156 -9.33 -3.83 10.82
N TRP A 157 -10.06 -3.00 11.57
CA TRP A 157 -9.64 -1.61 11.80
C TRP A 157 -8.32 -1.60 12.57
N PHE A 158 -8.24 -2.29 13.72
CA PHE A 158 -7.01 -2.36 14.53
C PHE A 158 -5.82 -2.94 13.76
N MET A 159 -6.04 -4.05 13.03
CA MET A 159 -4.99 -4.70 12.23
C MET A 159 -4.48 -3.83 11.08
N SER A 160 -5.30 -2.90 10.59
CA SER A 160 -4.94 -1.97 9.52
C SER A 160 -4.37 -0.64 10.02
N TYR A 161 -4.61 -0.30 11.30
CA TYR A 161 -4.27 1.01 11.84
C TYR A 161 -2.76 1.15 12.03
N SER A 162 -2.12 0.13 12.60
CA SER A 162 -0.69 0.13 12.93
C SER A 162 -0.16 -1.31 13.09
N PRO A 163 1.00 -1.67 12.50
CA PRO A 163 1.61 -3.00 12.68
C PRO A 163 1.82 -3.40 14.14
N GLU A 164 2.08 -2.43 15.02
CA GLU A 164 2.35 -2.56 16.44
C GLU A 164 1.12 -3.06 17.22
N LEU A 165 -0.09 -2.79 16.72
CA LEU A 165 -1.34 -3.19 17.38
C LEU A 165 -1.69 -4.66 17.21
N LYS A 166 -0.95 -5.42 16.40
CA LYS A 166 -1.27 -6.82 16.10
C LYS A 166 -1.39 -7.67 17.37
N ILE A 167 -0.42 -7.58 18.27
CA ILE A 167 -0.41 -8.40 19.51
C ILE A 167 -1.57 -7.97 20.41
N THR A 168 -1.77 -6.67 20.59
CA THR A 168 -2.86 -6.12 21.42
C THR A 168 -4.24 -6.52 20.90
N THR A 169 -4.43 -6.50 19.58
CA THR A 169 -5.68 -6.92 18.93
C THR A 169 -5.94 -8.41 19.15
N MET A 170 -4.93 -9.25 18.98
CA MET A 170 -5.03 -10.69 19.23
C MET A 170 -5.28 -10.99 20.72
N PHE A 171 -4.70 -10.21 21.62
CA PHE A 171 -4.97 -10.31 23.05
C PHE A 171 -6.43 -9.93 23.37
N ALA A 172 -6.90 -8.79 22.84
CA ALA A 172 -8.27 -8.34 23.03
C ALA A 172 -9.29 -9.36 22.48
N GLU A 173 -9.01 -9.98 21.34
CA GLU A 173 -9.82 -11.06 20.76
C GLU A 173 -9.90 -12.30 21.67
N LYS A 174 -8.80 -12.68 22.31
CA LYS A 174 -8.80 -13.83 23.21
C LYS A 174 -9.59 -13.57 24.49
N VAL A 175 -9.51 -12.35 25.02
CA VAL A 175 -10.18 -11.98 26.27
C VAL A 175 -11.66 -11.66 26.04
N SER A 176 -12.08 -11.34 24.81
CA SER A 176 -13.48 -10.97 24.52
C SER A 176 -14.51 -12.07 24.76
N SER A 177 -14.09 -13.34 24.94
CA SER A 177 -15.00 -14.40 25.37
C SER A 177 -15.39 -14.29 26.85
N GLU A 178 -14.56 -13.62 27.66
CA GLU A 178 -14.75 -13.47 29.11
C GLU A 178 -15.32 -12.10 29.48
N VAL A 179 -15.32 -11.14 28.55
CA VAL A 179 -15.79 -9.76 28.76
C VAL A 179 -16.71 -9.30 27.64
N ASN A 180 -17.30 -8.12 27.79
CA ASN A 180 -18.07 -7.51 26.70
C ASN A 180 -17.13 -7.01 25.58
N GLY A 181 -17.05 -7.75 24.48
CA GLY A 181 -16.19 -7.44 23.33
C GLY A 181 -16.47 -6.08 22.68
N GLU A 182 -17.73 -5.65 22.63
CA GLU A 182 -18.12 -4.33 22.09
C GLU A 182 -17.47 -3.20 22.90
N LYS A 183 -17.64 -3.26 24.23
CA LYS A 183 -17.07 -2.28 25.15
C LYS A 183 -15.54 -2.31 25.12
N LEU A 184 -14.94 -3.50 25.04
CA LEU A 184 -13.49 -3.66 24.93
C LEU A 184 -12.94 -2.97 23.68
N SER A 185 -13.55 -3.20 22.52
CA SER A 185 -13.14 -2.57 21.26
C SER A 185 -13.31 -1.05 21.29
N GLN A 186 -14.39 -0.55 21.88
CA GLN A 186 -14.60 0.90 22.05
C GLN A 186 -13.50 1.54 22.91
N ILE A 187 -13.17 0.94 24.06
CA ILE A 187 -12.11 1.42 24.95
C ILE A 187 -10.75 1.38 24.24
N LEU A 188 -10.42 0.27 23.58
CA LEU A 188 -9.15 0.13 22.87
C LEU A 188 -9.01 1.19 21.78
N LYS A 189 -10.05 1.39 20.96
CA LYS A 189 -10.06 2.42 19.92
C LYS A 189 -9.91 3.82 20.51
N GLN A 190 -10.61 4.11 21.61
CA GLN A 190 -10.51 5.39 22.29
C GLN A 190 -9.07 5.67 22.75
N ILE A 191 -8.42 4.71 23.42
CA ILE A 191 -7.03 4.86 23.89
C ILE A 191 -6.08 5.15 22.72
N ILE A 192 -6.26 4.45 21.59
CA ILE A 192 -5.44 4.65 20.39
C ILE A 192 -5.64 6.08 19.85
N LEU A 193 -6.88 6.50 19.68
CA LEU A 193 -7.18 7.83 19.14
C LEU A 193 -6.75 8.96 20.08
N GLU A 194 -6.88 8.80 21.39
CA GLU A 194 -6.42 9.79 22.38
C GLU A 194 -4.89 9.95 22.34
N LYS A 195 -4.17 8.85 22.14
CA LYS A 195 -2.70 8.86 22.00
C LYS A 195 -2.28 9.58 20.72
N ASP A 196 -2.86 9.22 19.57
CA ASP A 196 -2.35 9.66 18.27
C ASP A 196 -2.98 10.99 17.81
N PHE A 197 -4.20 11.30 18.25
CA PHE A 197 -4.96 12.50 17.88
C PHE A 197 -5.17 13.45 19.07
N SER A 198 -4.11 13.72 19.84
CA SER A 198 -4.17 14.73 20.90
C SER A 198 -4.30 16.17 20.36
N ASP A 199 -4.71 17.10 21.23
CA ASP A 199 -4.73 18.52 20.90
C ASP A 199 -3.34 19.03 20.45
N ASN A 200 -3.35 19.90 19.45
CA ASN A 200 -2.19 20.46 18.74
C ASN A 200 -1.39 19.49 17.86
N THR A 201 -1.78 18.21 17.75
CA THR A 201 -1.19 17.29 16.77
C THR A 201 -1.35 17.85 15.36
N LEU A 202 -0.29 17.75 14.55
CA LEU A 202 -0.31 18.19 13.15
C LEU A 202 -1.01 17.14 12.29
N ILE A 203 -2.15 17.50 11.71
CA ILE A 203 -2.97 16.58 10.91
C ILE A 203 -2.73 16.80 9.42
N ARG A 204 -2.62 15.67 8.71
CA ARG A 204 -2.56 15.60 7.25
C ARG A 204 -3.82 14.93 6.72
N LEU A 205 -4.28 15.38 5.57
CA LEU A 205 -5.34 14.74 4.80
C LEU A 205 -4.70 14.00 3.65
N GLN A 206 -4.98 12.71 3.57
CA GLN A 206 -4.62 11.87 2.43
C GLN A 206 -5.87 11.61 1.60
N GLU A 207 -5.87 12.09 0.35
CA GLU A 207 -7.00 11.97 -0.56
C GLU A 207 -6.69 10.97 -1.66
N TYR A 208 -7.54 9.96 -1.80
CA TYR A 208 -7.46 8.97 -2.88
C TYR A 208 -8.48 9.31 -3.97
N ARG A 209 -8.06 9.20 -5.24
CA ARG A 209 -8.90 9.45 -6.42
C ARG A 209 -8.73 8.29 -7.40
N LEU A 210 -9.75 8.06 -8.24
CA LEU A 210 -9.71 6.96 -9.21
C LEU A 210 -8.74 7.20 -10.37
N THR A 211 -8.50 8.47 -10.72
CA THR A 211 -7.77 8.87 -11.94
C THR A 211 -6.48 9.62 -11.65
N SER A 212 -6.16 9.87 -10.39
CA SER A 212 -4.96 10.60 -9.99
C SER A 212 -4.30 9.92 -8.80
N PRO A 213 -2.96 10.01 -8.70
CA PRO A 213 -2.22 9.60 -7.52
C PRO A 213 -2.82 10.16 -6.22
N PRO A 214 -2.69 9.44 -5.09
CA PRO A 214 -3.14 9.97 -3.82
C PRO A 214 -2.37 11.25 -3.48
N GLN A 215 -3.10 12.23 -2.96
CA GLN A 215 -2.59 13.56 -2.64
C GLN A 215 -2.55 13.73 -1.12
N GLU A 216 -1.45 14.28 -0.61
CA GLU A 216 -1.31 14.56 0.81
C GLU A 216 -1.25 16.06 1.09
N ARG A 217 -2.00 16.51 2.10
CA ARG A 217 -2.05 17.93 2.46
C ARG A 217 -2.14 18.13 3.95
N VAL A 218 -1.24 18.94 4.50
CA VAL A 218 -1.33 19.42 5.88
C VAL A 218 -2.60 20.24 6.09
N LEU A 219 -3.45 19.82 7.02
CA LEU A 219 -4.66 20.54 7.43
C LEU A 219 -4.37 21.57 8.53
N GLY A 220 -3.45 21.26 9.45
CA GLY A 220 -3.08 22.14 10.55
C GLY A 220 -3.05 21.42 11.89
N GLN A 221 -3.03 22.20 12.96
CA GLN A 221 -3.06 21.70 14.33
C GLN A 221 -4.48 21.31 14.73
N LEU A 222 -4.62 20.14 15.33
CA LEU A 222 -5.89 19.58 15.77
C LEU A 222 -6.40 20.23 17.06
N ASN A 223 -7.71 20.38 17.15
CA ASN A 223 -8.43 20.54 18.40
C ASN A 223 -9.69 19.66 18.33
N ILE A 224 -9.89 18.83 19.34
CA ILE A 224 -11.06 17.93 19.41
C ILE A 224 -12.06 18.46 20.42
N LYS A 225 -13.34 18.53 20.03
CA LYS A 225 -14.44 18.82 20.94
C LYS A 225 -15.70 18.08 20.52
N ASP A 226 -16.32 17.31 21.42
CA ASP A 226 -17.58 16.58 21.16
C ASP A 226 -17.50 15.70 19.87
N ASP A 227 -16.40 14.97 19.69
CA ASP A 227 -16.00 14.21 18.49
C ASP A 227 -15.77 15.02 17.20
N ILE A 228 -15.87 16.35 17.26
CA ILE A 228 -15.63 17.22 16.13
C ILE A 228 -14.14 17.55 16.08
N LEU A 229 -13.52 17.18 14.97
CA LEU A 229 -12.13 17.45 14.64
C LEU A 229 -12.04 18.82 13.98
N THR A 230 -11.35 19.76 14.63
CA THR A 230 -11.09 21.09 14.10
C THR A 230 -9.60 21.27 13.85
N MET A 231 -9.19 21.36 12.59
CA MET A 231 -7.80 21.55 12.21
C MET A 231 -7.59 23.01 11.79
N LYS A 232 -6.64 23.70 12.43
CA LYS A 232 -6.37 25.13 12.18
C LYS A 232 -4.95 25.36 11.68
N ARG A 233 -4.79 26.25 10.68
CA ARG A 233 -3.48 26.71 10.22
C ARG A 233 -3.52 28.15 9.70
N SER A 234 -2.35 28.78 9.66
CA SER A 234 -2.12 30.07 9.01
C SER A 234 -1.25 29.89 7.77
N PHE A 235 -1.59 30.60 6.69
CA PHE A 235 -0.81 30.57 5.45
C PHE A 235 0.41 31.49 5.56
N ARG A 236 1.61 30.92 5.36
CA ARG A 236 2.88 31.67 5.40
C ARG A 236 3.26 32.32 4.07
N SER A 237 2.66 31.88 2.97
CA SER A 237 2.85 32.41 1.62
C SER A 237 1.49 32.56 0.93
N SER A 238 1.39 33.56 0.06
CA SER A 238 0.23 33.73 -0.81
C SER A 238 0.14 32.54 -1.77
N ARG A 239 -1.09 32.13 -2.08
CA ARG A 239 -1.42 31.09 -3.05
C ARG A 239 -2.52 31.65 -3.97
N GLY A 240 -2.47 31.28 -5.25
CA GLY A 240 -3.47 31.75 -6.22
C GLY A 240 -4.89 31.26 -5.90
N VAL A 241 -5.83 31.55 -6.81
CA VAL A 241 -7.22 31.14 -6.68
C VAL A 241 -7.30 29.64 -6.47
N HIS A 242 -7.74 29.24 -5.28
CA HIS A 242 -8.03 27.85 -4.97
C HIS A 242 -9.48 27.55 -5.33
N TYR A 243 -9.74 26.39 -5.94
CA TYR A 243 -11.07 25.93 -6.34
C TYR A 243 -12.09 26.14 -5.21
N GLY A 244 -13.10 26.99 -5.48
CA GLY A 244 -14.20 27.30 -4.56
C GLY A 244 -14.03 28.58 -3.74
N LEU A 245 -12.93 29.34 -3.90
CA LEU A 245 -12.77 30.65 -3.29
C LEU A 245 -12.99 31.77 -4.29
N SER A 246 -13.68 32.83 -3.86
CA SER A 246 -13.91 34.04 -4.65
C SER A 246 -12.69 34.99 -4.69
N SER A 247 -11.62 34.67 -3.97
CA SER A 247 -10.41 35.49 -3.86
C SER A 247 -9.17 34.65 -3.57
N ASP A 248 -7.99 35.17 -3.91
CA ASP A 248 -6.70 34.54 -3.64
C ASP A 248 -6.45 34.38 -2.13
N ILE A 249 -5.72 33.33 -1.75
CA ILE A 249 -5.23 33.16 -0.39
C ILE A 249 -3.97 34.01 -0.24
N GLN A 250 -3.95 34.90 0.75
CA GLN A 250 -2.82 35.77 1.05
C GLN A 250 -2.03 35.26 2.25
N GLN A 251 -0.77 35.70 2.37
CA GLN A 251 0.00 35.54 3.58
C GLN A 251 -0.77 36.11 4.79
N GLY A 252 -0.86 35.35 5.87
CA GLY A 252 -1.59 35.73 7.08
C GLY A 252 -3.05 35.27 7.11
N ASP A 253 -3.61 34.81 5.98
CA ASP A 253 -4.93 34.19 5.99
C ASP A 253 -4.93 32.92 6.86
N THR A 254 -6.08 32.61 7.45
CA THR A 254 -6.27 31.43 8.31
C THR A 254 -7.23 30.45 7.67
N SER A 255 -6.93 29.15 7.79
CA SER A 255 -7.81 28.07 7.38
C SER A 255 -8.24 27.27 8.60
N ILE A 256 -9.54 26.98 8.66
CA ILE A 256 -10.15 26.09 9.64
C ILE A 256 -10.83 24.98 8.86
N VAL A 257 -10.50 23.74 9.16
CA VAL A 257 -11.15 22.55 8.60
C VAL A 257 -11.89 21.84 9.72
N ILE A 258 -13.15 21.51 9.51
CA ILE A 258 -14.05 20.91 10.49
C ILE A 258 -14.57 19.61 9.90
N THR A 259 -14.45 18.52 10.65
CA THR A 259 -15.00 17.22 10.27
C THR A 259 -15.16 16.28 11.48
N LYS A 260 -15.61 15.05 11.25
CA LYS A 260 -15.74 13.98 12.23
C LYS A 260 -15.40 12.64 11.56
N GLU A 261 -14.85 11.69 12.31
CA GLU A 261 -14.67 10.32 11.80
C GLU A 261 -16.02 9.74 11.33
N GLY A 262 -16.04 9.12 10.16
CA GLY A 262 -17.23 8.56 9.51
C GLY A 262 -18.08 9.60 8.78
N SER A 263 -17.76 10.90 8.85
CA SER A 263 -18.46 11.93 8.11
C SER A 263 -18.22 11.81 6.60
N TRP A 264 -19.27 12.09 5.81
CA TRP A 264 -19.20 12.19 4.35
C TRP A 264 -18.83 13.59 3.86
N THR A 265 -18.51 14.51 4.78
CA THR A 265 -18.17 15.89 4.43
C THR A 265 -16.94 16.42 5.18
N ILE A 266 -16.17 17.22 4.46
CA ILE A 266 -15.09 18.05 5.02
C ILE A 266 -15.46 19.52 4.78
N HIS A 267 -15.58 20.28 5.86
CA HIS A 267 -15.96 21.69 5.80
C HIS A 267 -14.71 22.54 6.01
N SER A 268 -14.34 23.35 5.02
CA SER A 268 -13.17 24.23 5.06
C SER A 268 -13.61 25.68 5.02
N LYS A 269 -13.16 26.48 5.98
CA LYS A 269 -13.39 27.92 6.05
C LYS A 269 -12.05 28.64 5.95
N ILE A 270 -11.99 29.68 5.13
CA ILE A 270 -10.83 30.55 5.01
C ILE A 270 -11.23 31.96 5.41
N SER A 271 -10.42 32.56 6.27
CA SER A 271 -10.66 33.89 6.82
C SER A 271 -9.45 34.80 6.68
N ARG A 272 -9.70 36.07 6.35
CA ARG A 272 -8.75 37.18 6.33
C ARG A 272 -9.17 38.20 7.38
N ASN A 273 -8.28 38.57 8.30
CA ASN A 273 -8.58 39.50 9.39
C ASN A 273 -9.90 39.16 10.13
N LYS A 274 -10.10 37.88 10.44
CA LYS A 274 -11.32 37.31 11.08
C LYS A 274 -12.61 37.36 10.24
N LYS A 275 -12.59 37.89 9.01
CA LYS A 275 -13.73 37.83 8.08
C LYS A 275 -13.60 36.61 7.17
N ILE A 276 -14.66 35.82 7.05
CA ILE A 276 -14.69 34.67 6.13
C ILE A 276 -14.64 35.20 4.70
N ILE A 277 -13.67 34.73 3.92
CA ILE A 277 -13.50 35.05 2.49
C ILE A 277 -13.88 33.88 1.58
N GLY A 278 -14.05 32.69 2.14
CA GLY A 278 -14.64 31.57 1.42
C GLY A 278 -14.89 30.35 2.32
N GLU A 279 -15.86 29.55 1.88
CA GLU A 279 -16.27 28.32 2.53
C GLU A 279 -16.42 27.23 1.45
N LEU A 280 -15.87 26.05 1.74
CA LEU A 280 -15.90 24.90 0.85
C LEU A 280 -16.40 23.70 1.64
N VAL A 281 -17.47 23.08 1.16
CA VAL A 281 -17.93 21.78 1.65
C VAL A 281 -17.60 20.74 0.60
N LYS A 282 -16.69 19.82 0.93
CA LYS A 282 -16.31 18.72 0.05
C LYS A 282 -17.06 17.46 0.48
N VAL A 283 -17.80 16.85 -0.45
CA VAL A 283 -18.39 15.52 -0.26
C VAL A 283 -17.30 14.48 -0.53
N VAL A 284 -17.14 13.54 0.40
CA VAL A 284 -16.10 12.50 0.42
C VAL A 284 -16.72 11.18 0.84
N THR A 285 -16.01 10.07 0.61
CA THR A 285 -16.28 8.82 1.33
C THR A 285 -16.05 9.01 2.83
N PRO A 286 -16.67 8.18 3.70
CA PRO A 286 -16.55 8.31 5.15
C PRO A 286 -15.09 8.48 5.58
N ILE A 287 -14.84 9.54 6.34
CA ILE A 287 -13.49 9.87 6.80
C ILE A 287 -13.04 8.84 7.81
N GLU A 288 -11.80 8.41 7.68
CA GLU A 288 -11.18 7.44 8.57
C GLU A 288 -9.88 8.03 9.12
N LEU A 289 -9.61 7.74 10.38
CA LEU A 289 -8.41 8.19 11.08
C LEU A 289 -7.37 7.06 11.07
N PHE A 290 -6.13 7.42 10.75
CA PHE A 290 -5.00 6.50 10.63
C PHE A 290 -3.77 7.06 11.34
N GLU A 291 -2.87 6.16 11.76
CA GLU A 291 -1.54 6.56 12.20
C GLU A 291 -0.81 7.33 11.08
N GLY A 292 -0.14 8.43 11.45
CA GLY A 292 0.46 9.39 10.50
C GLY A 292 1.97 9.45 10.54
#